data_AF-A0A3M5UZ72-F1
#
_entry.id   AF-A0A3M5UZ72-F1
#
_cell.length_a   1.000
_cell.length_b   1.000
_cell.length_c   1.000
_cell.angle_alpha   90.00
_cell.angle_beta   90.00
_cell.angle_gamma   90.00
#
_symmetry.space_group_name_H-M   'P 1'
#
loop_
_entity.id
_entity.type
_entity.pdbx_description
1 polymer ?
#
loop_
_entity_poly.entity_id
_entity_poly.type
_entity_poly.pdbx_seq_one_letter_code
_entity_poly.pdbx_strand_id
1 'polypeptide(L)'
;MPELAGALHYNADELFPIAEVLQLLRFAELKGGDIRLLPAANRYALADVDERKQLFAQHLLSFVPLVAHIRRVLDDRPTHTAPARRFRDLSLIHI
;
A
#
# COMPACT_ATOMS: atom_id res chain seq x y z
N MET A 1 11.45 -16.49 -0.41
CA MET A 1 11.71 -15.20 -1.15
C MET A 1 12.91 -15.18 -2.13
N PRO A 2 14.07 -15.82 -1.89
CA PRO A 2 15.24 -15.72 -2.78
C PRO A 2 14.98 -16.16 -4.24
N GLU A 3 14.16 -17.19 -4.44
CA GLU A 3 13.77 -17.67 -5.77
C GLU A 3 12.99 -16.61 -6.56
N LEU A 4 12.08 -15.88 -5.90
CA LEU A 4 11.30 -14.81 -6.51
C LEU A 4 12.19 -13.62 -6.90
N ALA A 5 13.16 -13.28 -6.05
CA ALA A 5 14.14 -12.23 -6.34
C ALA A 5 14.95 -12.57 -7.60
N GLY A 6 15.45 -13.81 -7.69
CA GLY A 6 16.14 -14.30 -8.89
C GLY A 6 15.28 -14.24 -10.16
N ALA A 7 14.01 -14.68 -10.09
CA ALA A 7 13.10 -14.64 -11.23
C ALA A 7 12.77 -13.21 -11.70
N LEU A 8 12.69 -12.25 -10.78
CA LEU A 8 12.41 -10.84 -11.08
C LEU A 8 13.65 -10.01 -11.37
N HIS A 9 14.86 -10.61 -11.34
CA HIS A 9 16.14 -9.90 -11.44
C HIS A 9 16.32 -8.80 -10.38
N TYR A 10 15.77 -9.03 -9.18
CA TYR A 10 15.94 -8.18 -8.00
C TYR A 10 16.89 -8.84 -6.99
N ASN A 11 17.48 -8.02 -6.12
CA ASN A 11 18.08 -8.49 -4.88
C ASN A 11 17.01 -8.74 -3.82
N ALA A 12 17.26 -9.66 -2.87
CA ALA A 12 16.31 -9.93 -1.78
C ALA A 12 15.96 -8.67 -0.97
N ASP A 13 16.95 -7.81 -0.75
CA ASP A 13 16.81 -6.54 -0.03
C ASP A 13 15.94 -5.52 -0.77
N GLU A 14 15.86 -5.61 -2.10
CA GLU A 14 14.99 -4.76 -2.93
C GLU A 14 13.54 -5.26 -2.92
N LEU A 15 13.34 -6.57 -2.75
CA LEU A 15 12.03 -7.20 -2.75
C LEU A 15 11.31 -7.08 -1.40
N PHE A 16 12.07 -6.98 -0.31
CA PHE A 16 11.49 -6.91 1.04
C PHE A 16 10.61 -5.66 1.25
N PRO A 17 11.04 -4.43 0.93
CA PRO A 17 10.18 -3.25 1.03
C PRO A 17 8.91 -3.34 0.17
N ILE A 18 9.00 -3.97 -1.01
CA ILE A 18 7.84 -4.20 -1.88
C ILE A 18 6.85 -5.14 -1.18
N ALA A 19 7.36 -6.22 -0.59
CA ALA A 19 6.53 -7.18 0.15
C ALA A 19 5.89 -6.54 1.40
N GLU A 20 6.60 -5.67 2.11
CA GLU A 20 6.06 -4.91 3.24
C GLU A 20 4.91 -3.99 2.81
N VAL A 21 5.04 -3.29 1.69
CA VAL A 21 3.95 -2.46 1.13
C VAL A 21 2.76 -3.32 0.71
N LEU A 22 3.00 -4.46 0.04
CA LEU A 22 1.92 -5.39 -0.31
C LEU A 22 1.22 -5.94 0.92
N GLN A 23 1.96 -6.19 2.01
CA GLN A 23 1.39 -6.61 3.28
C GLN A 23 0.57 -5.49 3.95
N LEU A 24 1.11 -4.27 4.02
CA LEU A 24 0.43 -3.10 4.55
C LEU A 24 -0.91 -2.87 3.84
N LEU A 25 -0.91 -3.00 2.52
CA LEU A 25 -2.10 -2.83 1.68
C LEU A 25 -3.01 -4.06 1.64
N ARG A 26 -2.73 -5.14 2.39
CA ARG A 26 -3.51 -6.40 2.37
C ARG A 26 -3.63 -7.04 0.99
N PHE A 27 -2.60 -6.88 0.17
CA PHE A 27 -2.39 -7.64 -1.06
C PHE A 27 -1.59 -8.93 -0.82
N ALA A 28 -0.78 -8.97 0.24
CA ALA A 28 -0.02 -10.16 0.60
C ALA A 28 0.06 -10.38 2.11
N GLU A 29 0.53 -11.56 2.50
CA GLU A 29 0.99 -11.89 3.84
C GLU A 29 2.44 -12.35 3.77
N LEU A 30 3.29 -11.89 4.70
CA LEU A 30 4.64 -12.41 4.90
C LEU A 30 4.61 -13.47 6.01
N LYS A 31 5.09 -14.67 5.72
CA LYS A 31 5.27 -15.75 6.71
C LYS A 31 6.59 -16.44 6.49
N GLY A 32 7.44 -16.48 7.51
CA GLY A 32 8.71 -17.23 7.48
C GLY A 32 9.67 -16.82 6.36
N GLY A 33 9.62 -15.57 5.89
CA GLY A 33 10.44 -15.12 4.77
C GLY A 33 9.89 -15.52 3.39
N ASP A 34 8.63 -15.95 3.32
CA ASP A 34 7.87 -16.14 2.09
C ASP A 34 6.70 -15.18 1.98
N ILE A 35 6.32 -14.86 0.74
CA ILE A 35 5.19 -13.99 0.41
C ILE A 35 4.03 -14.83 -0.14
N ARG A 36 2.84 -14.63 0.41
CA ARG A 36 1.61 -15.25 -0.09
C ARG A 36 0.66 -14.17 -0.57
N LEU A 37 0.26 -14.24 -1.84
CA LEU A 37 -0.76 -13.34 -2.39
C LEU A 37 -2.14 -13.63 -1.78
N LEU A 38 -2.85 -12.56 -1.43
CA LEU A 38 -4.24 -12.61 -0.99
C LEU A 38 -5.19 -12.49 -2.19
N PRO A 39 -6.49 -12.83 -2.05
CA PRO A 39 -7.45 -12.73 -3.14
C PRO A 39 -7.50 -11.34 -3.80
N ALA A 40 -7.29 -10.28 -3.03
CA ALA A 40 -7.22 -8.91 -3.53
C ALA A 40 -6.06 -8.71 -4.53
N ALA A 41 -4.90 -9.35 -4.34
CA ALA A 41 -3.78 -9.25 -5.26
C ALA A 41 -4.07 -9.95 -6.58
N ASN A 42 -4.72 -11.11 -6.55
CA ASN A 42 -5.13 -11.80 -7.79
C ASN A 42 -6.11 -10.95 -8.60
N ARG A 43 -7.10 -10.32 -7.93
CA ARG A 43 -7.99 -9.37 -8.62
C ARG A 43 -7.22 -8.19 -9.20
N TYR A 44 -6.32 -7.59 -8.43
CA TYR A 44 -5.49 -6.48 -8.89
C TYR A 44 -4.62 -6.86 -10.10
N ALA A 45 -4.02 -8.05 -10.11
CA ALA A 45 -3.13 -8.51 -11.17
C ALA A 45 -3.87 -8.78 -12.50
N LEU A 46 -5.13 -9.21 -12.42
CA LEU A 46 -5.97 -9.51 -13.59
C LEU A 46 -6.80 -8.31 -14.07
N ALA A 47 -6.91 -7.27 -13.24
CA ALA A 47 -7.69 -6.07 -13.52
C ALA A 47 -7.09 -5.20 -14.64
N ASP A 48 -7.96 -4.47 -15.32
CA ASP A 48 -7.54 -3.39 -16.21
C ASP A 48 -6.92 -2.21 -15.42
N VAL A 49 -6.53 -1.16 -16.13
CA VAL A 49 -5.85 -0.02 -15.50
C VAL A 49 -6.76 0.75 -14.55
N ASP A 50 -8.04 0.90 -14.87
CA ASP A 50 -8.94 1.72 -14.08
C ASP A 50 -9.45 0.96 -12.85
N GLU A 51 -9.74 -0.33 -12.99
CA GLU A 51 -10.04 -1.21 -11.87
C GLU A 51 -8.83 -1.33 -10.92
N ARG A 52 -7.59 -1.39 -11.44
CA ARG A 52 -6.38 -1.35 -10.59
C ARG A 52 -6.30 -0.08 -9.76
N LYS A 53 -6.53 1.10 -10.35
CA LYS A 53 -6.53 2.37 -9.59
C LYS A 53 -7.58 2.36 -8.48
N GLN A 54 -8.77 1.86 -8.77
CA GLN A 54 -9.86 1.77 -7.78
C GLN A 54 -9.52 0.81 -6.64
N LEU A 55 -9.05 -0.40 -6.96
CA LEU A 55 -8.63 -1.39 -5.96
C LEU A 55 -7.48 -0.85 -5.11
N PHE A 56 -6.47 -0.23 -5.73
CA PHE A 56 -5.36 0.38 -5.00
C PHE A 56 -5.85 1.48 -4.06
N ALA A 57 -6.67 2.41 -4.55
CA ALA A 57 -7.21 3.50 -3.73
C ALA A 57 -8.05 2.97 -2.57
N GLN A 58 -8.90 1.96 -2.80
CA GLN A 58 -9.70 1.32 -1.76
C GLN A 58 -8.81 0.74 -0.65
N HIS A 59 -7.80 -0.04 -1.01
CA HIS A 59 -6.89 -0.65 -0.05
C HIS A 59 -6.03 0.40 0.68
N LEU A 60 -5.54 1.41 -0.05
CA LEU A 60 -4.75 2.50 0.51
C LEU A 60 -5.55 3.29 1.57
N LEU A 61 -6.79 3.66 1.26
CA LEU A 61 -7.67 4.39 2.18
C LEU A 61 -8.14 3.52 3.37
N SER A 62 -8.26 2.21 3.17
CA SER A 62 -8.72 1.29 4.22
C SER A 62 -7.62 0.94 5.23
N PHE A 63 -6.37 0.83 4.77
CA PHE A 63 -5.28 0.24 5.56
C PHE A 63 -4.11 1.19 5.84
N VAL A 64 -4.10 2.41 5.28
CA VAL A 64 -3.09 3.43 5.61
C VAL A 64 -3.77 4.62 6.28
N PRO A 65 -3.82 4.68 7.63
CA PRO A 65 -4.55 5.71 8.38
C PRO A 65 -4.13 7.13 8.02
N LEU A 66 -2.84 7.36 7.76
CA LEU A 66 -2.32 8.65 7.34
C LEU A 66 -2.96 9.11 6.02
N VAL A 67 -3.10 8.21 5.05
CA VAL A 67 -3.71 8.54 3.75
C VAL A 67 -5.21 8.79 3.90
N ALA A 68 -5.91 7.98 4.70
CA ALA A 68 -7.31 8.19 5.02
C ALA A 68 -7.54 9.57 5.66
N HIS A 69 -6.67 9.96 6.59
CA HIS A 69 -6.71 11.26 7.24
C HIS A 69 -6.44 12.40 6.26
N ILE A 70 -5.42 12.28 5.40
CA ILE A 70 -5.13 13.26 4.34
C ILE A 70 -6.37 13.42 3.45
N ARG A 71 -6.94 12.32 2.95
CA ARG A 71 -8.11 12.36 2.07
C ARG A 71 -9.28 13.09 2.71
N ARG A 72 -9.60 12.78 3.97
CA ARG A 72 -10.65 13.45 4.73
C ARG A 72 -10.41 14.96 4.84
N VAL A 73 -9.20 15.38 5.19
CA VAL A 73 -8.87 16.81 5.34
C VAL A 73 -8.99 17.57 4.02
N LEU A 74 -8.68 16.93 2.89
CA LEU A 74 -8.85 17.54 1.57
C LEU A 74 -10.33 17.59 1.19
N ASP A 75 -11.08 16.51 1.40
CA ASP A 75 -12.52 16.42 1.10
C ASP A 75 -13.36 17.43 1.91
N ASP A 76 -12.99 17.70 3.17
CA ASP A 76 -13.67 18.67 4.03
C ASP A 76 -13.45 20.13 3.60
N ARG A 77 -12.62 20.39 2.58
CA ARG A 77 -12.24 21.74 2.14
C ARG A 77 -12.73 22.05 0.73
N PRO A 78 -13.40 23.21 0.51
CA PRO A 78 -13.80 23.64 -0.83
C PRO A 78 -12.64 23.75 -1.82
N THR A 79 -11.43 24.06 -1.35
CA THR A 79 -10.24 24.21 -2.18
C THR A 79 -9.49 22.90 -2.44
N HIS A 80 -9.90 21.79 -1.80
CA HIS A 80 -9.24 20.48 -1.86
C HIS A 80 -7.73 20.53 -1.58
N THR A 81 -7.30 21.47 -0.73
CA THR A 81 -5.88 21.73 -0.45
C THR A 81 -5.60 21.95 1.04
N ALA A 82 -4.47 21.42 1.51
CA ALA A 82 -3.97 21.63 2.86
C ALA A 82 -2.42 21.66 2.86
N PRO A 83 -1.79 22.48 3.71
CA PRO A 83 -0.34 22.53 3.78
C PRO A 83 0.21 21.22 4.38
N ALA A 84 1.21 20.62 3.73
CA ALA A 84 1.79 19.32 4.10
C ALA A 84 2.25 19.25 5.57
N ARG A 85 2.66 20.39 6.16
CA ARG A 85 3.04 20.50 7.58
C ARG A 85 1.98 19.97 8.55
N ARG A 86 0.70 20.02 8.18
CA ARG A 86 -0.42 19.56 9.00
C ARG A 86 -0.38 18.05 9.27
N PHE A 87 0.27 17.27 8.41
CA PHE A 87 0.26 15.82 8.46
C PHE A 87 1.53 15.22 9.07
N ARG A 88 2.53 16.05 9.40
CA ARG A 88 3.84 15.59 9.89
C ARG A 88 3.86 15.23 11.38
N ASP A 89 2.89 15.72 12.15
CA ASP A 89 2.83 15.49 13.60
C ASP A 89 2.08 14.19 13.99
N LEU A 90 1.64 13.41 13.00
CA LEU A 90 0.85 12.19 13.20
C LEU A 90 1.69 10.93 13.49
N SER A 91 2.99 11.06 13.75
CA SER A 91 3.93 9.95 13.96
C SER A 91 3.79 9.20 15.30
N LEU A 92 2.71 9.41 16.07
CA LEU A 92 2.48 8.75 17.37
C LEU A 92 1.58 7.51 17.33
N ILE A 93 1.12 7.06 16.16
CA ILE A 93 0.40 5.79 16.05
C ILE A 93 1.45 4.70 15.80
N HIS A 94 1.83 4.01 16.89
CA HIS A 94 2.75 2.88 16.88
C HIS A 94 2.26 1.82 15.87
N ILE A 95 3.12 1.49 14.91
CA ILE A 95 3.06 0.25 14.12
C ILE A 95 3.68 -0.86 14.98
#